data_AF-A0A1C0ZWZ5-F1
#
_entry.id   AF-A0A1C0ZWZ5-F1
#
_cell.length_a   1.000
_cell.length_b   1.000
_cell.length_c   1.000
_cell.angle_alpha   90.00
_cell.angle_beta   90.00
_cell.angle_gamma   90.00
#
_symmetry.space_group_name_H-M   'P 1'
#
loop_
_entity.id
_entity.type
_entity.pdbx_description
1 polymer ?
#
loop_
_entity_poly.entity_id
_entity_poly.type
_entity_poly.pdbx_seq_one_letter_code
_entity_poly.pdbx_strand_id
1 'polypeptide(L)'
;MSQLIDPSSSGAVVVTKSDTIDIVYPSGIKRSKGIYVGVTGDLNLVLASGVTVLFKAVAAGVVHPISVKRVMSASTTATDIVALY
;
A
#
# COMPACT_ATOMS: atom_id res chain seq x y z
N MET A 1 -18.07 18.38 9.43
CA MET A 1 -17.67 17.87 8.11
C MET A 1 -17.43 16.38 8.26
N SER A 2 -18.49 15.57 8.14
CA SER A 2 -18.38 14.11 8.25
C SER A 2 -17.67 13.64 6.99
N GLN A 3 -16.37 13.37 7.09
CA GLN A 3 -15.63 12.84 5.97
C GLN A 3 -16.28 11.50 5.61
N LEU A 4 -16.73 11.38 4.36
CA LEU A 4 -17.23 10.13 3.79
C LEU A 4 -16.14 9.07 4.01
N ILE A 5 -16.28 8.29 5.07
CA ILE A 5 -15.59 7.01 5.25
C ILE A 5 -16.49 5.99 4.59
N ASP A 6 -16.57 6.05 3.26
CA ASP A 6 -17.11 4.94 2.50
C ASP A 6 -16.26 3.72 2.89
N PRO A 7 -16.86 2.66 3.46
CA PRO A 7 -16.12 1.47 3.90
C PRO A 7 -15.61 0.66 2.70
N SER A 8 -16.13 0.93 1.50
CA SER A 8 -15.69 0.36 0.24
C SER A 8 -14.51 1.14 -0.33
N SER A 9 -13.45 0.42 -0.72
CA SER A 9 -12.41 1.01 -1.57
C SER A 9 -13.02 1.37 -2.92
N SER A 10 -13.21 2.65 -3.18
CA SER A 10 -13.80 3.14 -4.44
C SER A 10 -12.76 3.25 -5.55
N GLY A 11 -11.48 3.08 -5.23
CA GLY A 11 -10.38 3.10 -6.19
C GLY A 11 -9.25 2.14 -5.86
N ALA A 12 -8.55 1.73 -6.90
CA ALA A 12 -7.34 0.93 -6.80
C ALA A 12 -6.26 1.53 -7.72
N VAL A 13 -5.02 1.54 -7.25
CA VAL A 13 -3.86 1.96 -8.04
C VAL A 13 -2.78 0.88 -7.92
N VAL A 14 -2.24 0.48 -9.07
CA VAL A 14 -1.08 -0.40 -9.11
C VAL A 14 0.11 0.33 -8.49
N VAL A 15 0.76 -0.30 -7.52
CA VAL A 15 1.88 0.32 -6.83
C VAL A 15 3.18 -0.03 -7.54
N THR A 16 3.79 0.97 -8.16
CA THR A 16 5.18 0.88 -8.60
C THR A 16 6.10 1.07 -7.40
N LYS A 17 7.02 0.14 -7.17
CA LYS A 17 7.99 0.22 -6.09
C LYS A 17 8.91 1.42 -6.28
N SER A 18 9.06 2.27 -5.25
CA SER A 18 9.95 3.42 -5.31
C SER A 18 10.47 3.78 -3.93
N ASP A 19 11.79 4.00 -3.83
CA ASP A 19 12.43 4.40 -2.57
C ASP A 19 12.30 5.92 -2.31
N THR A 20 11.89 6.71 -3.30
CA THR A 20 11.81 8.18 -3.24
C THR A 20 10.43 8.75 -3.52
N ILE A 21 9.55 8.01 -4.22
CA ILE A 21 8.23 8.51 -4.64
C ILE A 21 7.14 7.87 -3.78
N ASP A 22 6.32 8.70 -3.14
CA ASP A 22 5.14 8.25 -2.40
C ASP A 22 4.01 7.83 -3.37
N ILE A 23 3.14 6.91 -2.94
CA ILE A 23 1.99 6.47 -3.73
C ILE A 23 0.93 7.57 -3.69
N VAL A 24 0.71 8.21 -4.83
CA VAL A 24 -0.28 9.29 -4.97
C VAL A 24 -1.50 8.73 -5.68
N TYR A 25 -2.63 8.69 -4.99
CA TYR A 25 -3.91 8.48 -5.65
C TYR A 25 -4.30 9.73 -6.45
N PRO A 26 -4.92 9.62 -7.64
CA PRO A 26 -5.34 10.76 -8.48
C PRO A 26 -6.17 11.84 -7.75
N SER A 27 -6.78 11.54 -6.60
CA SER A 27 -7.45 12.52 -5.74
C SER A 27 -6.52 13.30 -4.79
N GLY A 28 -5.19 13.13 -4.87
CA GLY A 28 -4.20 13.77 -3.98
C GLY A 28 -4.03 13.08 -2.61
N ILE A 29 -4.67 11.93 -2.39
CA ILE A 29 -4.57 11.16 -1.14
C ILE A 29 -3.26 10.37 -1.15
N LYS A 30 -2.41 10.61 -0.15
CA LYS A 30 -1.08 9.97 0.03
C LYS A 30 -1.10 8.77 1.00
N ARG A 31 -2.27 8.19 1.24
CA ARG A 31 -2.47 7.09 2.19
C ARG A 31 -3.45 6.10 1.59
N SER A 32 -3.02 4.85 1.41
CA SER A 32 -3.92 3.76 1.07
C SER A 32 -4.77 3.36 2.29
N LYS A 33 -5.96 2.80 2.06
CA LYS A 33 -6.79 2.14 3.08
C LYS A 33 -6.41 0.68 3.26
N GLY A 34 -5.85 0.07 2.23
CA GLY A 34 -5.32 -1.28 2.28
C GLY A 34 -4.41 -1.57 1.10
N ILE A 35 -3.66 -2.66 1.20
CA ILE A 35 -2.82 -3.17 0.12
C ILE A 35 -3.22 -4.61 -0.18
N TYR A 36 -3.45 -4.88 -1.45
CA TYR A 36 -3.50 -6.22 -2.00
C TYR A 36 -2.11 -6.65 -2.47
N VAL A 37 -1.75 -7.90 -2.18
CA VAL A 37 -0.48 -8.49 -2.59
C VAL A 37 -0.77 -9.69 -3.49
N GLY A 38 -0.39 -9.61 -4.76
CA GLY A 38 -0.63 -10.70 -5.71
C GLY A 38 0.36 -11.86 -5.58
N VAL A 39 1.62 -11.58 -5.23
CA VAL A 39 2.66 -12.61 -5.05
C VAL A 39 3.29 -12.50 -3.67
N THR A 40 3.44 -13.64 -3.00
CA THR A 40 3.98 -13.71 -1.64
C THR A 40 5.44 -13.28 -1.62
N GLY A 41 5.82 -12.61 -0.54
CA GLY A 41 7.18 -12.14 -0.35
C GLY A 41 7.28 -11.15 0.79
N ASP A 42 8.46 -10.59 0.94
CA ASP A 42 8.72 -9.53 1.89
C ASP A 42 8.27 -8.21 1.27
N LEU A 43 7.66 -7.37 2.09
CA LEU A 43 7.01 -6.15 1.65
C LEU A 43 7.47 -5.02 2.58
N ASN A 44 8.38 -4.19 2.06
CA ASN A 44 8.94 -3.08 2.79
C ASN A 44 8.11 -1.82 2.52
N LEU A 45 7.50 -1.29 3.58
CA LEU A 45 6.49 -0.24 3.50
C LEU A 45 6.84 0.92 4.40
N VAL A 46 6.55 2.13 3.94
CA VAL A 46 6.39 3.30 4.79
C VAL A 46 4.91 3.44 5.09
N LEU A 47 4.54 3.28 6.35
CA LEU A 47 3.17 3.44 6.84
C LEU A 47 2.74 4.92 6.76
N ALA A 48 1.43 5.16 6.83
CA ALA A 48 0.87 6.51 6.89
C ALA A 48 1.40 7.35 8.07
N SER A 49 1.87 6.70 9.14
CA SER A 49 2.54 7.32 10.29
C SER A 49 3.97 7.78 10.00
N GLY A 50 4.56 7.40 8.85
CA GLY A 50 5.95 7.68 8.49
C GLY A 50 6.94 6.61 8.96
N VAL A 51 6.48 5.55 9.64
CA VAL A 51 7.32 4.43 10.08
C VAL A 51 7.55 3.47 8.93
N THR A 52 8.82 3.10 8.71
CA THR A 52 9.19 2.04 7.76
C THR A 52 9.16 0.69 8.46
N VAL A 53 8.43 -0.27 7.91
CA VAL A 53 8.33 -1.64 8.43
C VAL A 53 8.50 -2.64 7.29
N LEU A 54 9.35 -3.64 7.52
CA LEU A 54 9.49 -4.80 6.67
C LEU A 54 8.53 -5.90 7.13
N PHE A 55 7.46 -6.12 6.38
CA PHE A 55 6.60 -7.28 6.59
C PHE A 55 7.22 -8.48 5.90
N LYS A 56 7.58 -9.51 6.66
CA LYS A 56 8.13 -10.74 6.10
C LYS A 56 7.04 -11.74 5.76
N ALA A 57 7.23 -12.48 4.67
CA ALA A 57 6.32 -13.55 4.24
C ALA A 57 4.84 -13.11 4.17
N VAL A 58 4.57 -11.98 3.50
CA VAL A 58 3.21 -11.49 3.31
C VAL A 58 2.42 -12.46 2.45
N ALA A 59 1.21 -12.81 2.91
CA ALA A 59 0.31 -13.70 2.20
C ALA A 59 -0.17 -13.08 0.87
N ALA A 60 -0.05 -13.87 -0.20
CA ALA A 60 -0.58 -13.54 -1.52
C ALA A 60 -2.10 -13.72 -1.58
N GLY A 61 -2.77 -12.96 -2.44
CA GLY A 61 -4.21 -13.08 -2.69
C GLY A 61 -5.10 -12.48 -1.59
N VAL A 62 -4.51 -11.75 -0.64
CA VAL A 62 -5.24 -11.16 0.50
C VAL A 62 -5.11 -9.65 0.47
N VAL A 63 -6.20 -8.96 0.81
CA VAL A 63 -6.20 -7.53 1.10
C VAL A 63 -5.83 -7.33 2.55
N HIS A 64 -4.67 -6.70 2.78
CA HIS A 64 -4.22 -6.30 4.10
C HIS A 64 -4.70 -4.88 4.38
N PRO A 65 -5.53 -4.64 5.43
CA PRO A 65 -6.04 -3.32 5.78
C PRO A 65 -4.97 -2.47 6.48
N ILE A 66 -3.89 -2.18 5.76
CA ILE A 66 -2.73 -1.42 6.23
C ILE A 66 -2.68 -0.11 5.47
N SER A 67 -2.62 1.00 6.21
CA SER A 67 -2.44 2.31 5.59
C SER A 67 -0.98 2.55 5.22
N VAL A 68 -0.70 2.39 3.94
CA VAL A 68 0.64 2.54 3.38
C VAL A 68 0.73 3.84 2.59
N LYS A 69 1.83 4.54 2.80
CA LYS A 69 2.20 5.77 2.11
C LYS A 69 3.16 5.50 0.93
N ARG A 70 4.09 4.57 1.11
CA ARG A 70 5.10 4.21 0.09
C ARG A 70 5.47 2.74 0.22
N VAL A 71 5.64 2.08 -0.92
CA VAL A 71 6.26 0.74 -1.01
C VAL A 71 7.69 0.94 -1.48
N MET A 72 8.65 0.58 -0.64
CA MET A 72 10.07 0.67 -0.96
C MET A 72 10.42 -0.38 -2.02
N SER A 73 11.34 -0.05 -2.93
CA SER A 73 11.92 -1.02 -3.85
C SER A 73 12.95 -1.90 -3.14
N ALA A 74 13.71 -1.30 -2.22
CA ALA A 74 14.67 -2.03 -1.41
C ALA A 74 13.97 -3.06 -0.51
N SER A 75 14.44 -4.31 -0.58
CA SER A 75 13.95 -5.43 0.25
C SER A 75 12.46 -5.79 0.07
N THR A 76 11.83 -5.38 -1.04
CA THR A 76 10.46 -5.81 -1.38
C THR A 76 10.50 -6.87 -2.48
N THR A 77 10.33 -8.14 -2.08
CA THR A 77 10.30 -9.28 -2.99
C THR A 77 8.90 -9.61 -3.50
N ALA A 78 7.86 -9.21 -2.77
CA ALA A 78 6.48 -9.32 -3.23
C ALA A 78 6.24 -8.52 -4.53
N THR A 79 5.50 -9.09 -5.48
CA THR A 79 5.08 -8.45 -6.74
C THR A 79 3.57 -8.34 -6.82
N ASP A 80 3.06 -7.61 -7.82
CA ASP A 80 1.62 -7.39 -8.04
C ASP A 80 0.93 -6.74 -6.84
N ILE A 81 1.52 -5.65 -6.38
CA ILE A 81 1.03 -4.88 -5.23
C ILE A 81 0.03 -3.83 -5.72
N VAL A 82 -1.16 -3.82 -5.13
CA VAL A 82 -2.22 -2.86 -5.46
C VAL A 82 -2.65 -2.13 -4.21
N ALA A 83 -2.62 -0.81 -4.24
CA ALA A 83 -3.10 0.05 -3.17
C ALA A 83 -4.58 0.37 -3.38
N LEU A 84 -5.39 0.14 -2.35
CA LEU A 84 -6.82 0.41 -2.32
C LEU A 84 -7.08 1.71 -1.55
N TYR A 85 -7.99 2.56 -2.06
CA TYR A 85 -8.31 3.89 -1.53
C TYR A 85 -9.81 4.06 -1.27
#